data_AF-A0A0F8AZX8-F1
#
_entry.id   AF-A0A0F8AZX8-F1
#
_cell.length_a   1.000
_cell.length_b   1.000
_cell.length_c   1.000
_cell.angle_alpha   90.00
_cell.angle_beta   90.00
_cell.angle_gamma   90.00
#
_symmetry.space_group_name_H-M   'P 1'
#
loop_
_entity.id
_entity.type
_entity.pdbx_description
1 polymer ?
#
loop_
_entity_poly.entity_id
_entity_poly.type
_entity_poly.pdbx_seq_one_letter_code
_entity_poly.pdbx_strand_id
1 'polypeptide(L)'
;MDTVETEDEPDPWDVRINNTGCAVENSRLTDCFYETRDWRKCTTEMMNFQNCWKKNNNDAVSRNTPTHIDWTTSYYGLATEPFSKEVTAILTRTVDPKLDVEMKPDGIIYMPEVRYRRILNEAFGPGGWGLVPRGDTVVGDKIVTREYALVVHGRFISQAQGENNFFSVDQIPRAVEGCKSNALMRCCKDLGIAWQLWDPQFIRRYQTTQAEQVWVEHVVNKKKARIWIKKGDPVPYPYKKTA
;
A
#
# COMPACT_ATOMS: atom_id res chain seq x y z
N MET A 1 20.70 29.20 29.90
CA MET A 1 19.85 28.90 28.72
C MET A 1 20.59 27.81 28.04
N ASP A 2 20.38 26.59 28.53
CA ASP A 2 21.23 25.45 28.25
C ASP A 2 20.31 24.42 27.61
N THR A 3 20.40 24.35 26.29
CA THR A 3 19.67 23.40 25.47
C THR A 3 20.30 22.04 25.68
N VAL A 4 19.53 21.16 26.29
CA VAL A 4 19.76 19.71 26.38
C VAL A 4 19.99 19.18 24.96
N GLU A 5 21.21 18.70 24.69
CA GLU A 5 21.53 17.92 23.51
C GLU A 5 20.69 16.64 23.56
N THR A 6 19.79 16.48 22.58
CA THR A 6 19.07 15.24 22.36
C THR A 6 20.06 14.21 21.85
N GLU A 7 20.21 13.08 22.56
CA GLU A 7 21.03 11.95 22.15
C GLU A 7 20.78 11.60 20.67
N ASP A 8 21.80 11.85 19.84
CA ASP A 8 21.74 11.81 18.39
C ASP A 8 21.46 10.38 17.88
N GLU A 9 20.37 10.21 17.13
CA GLU A 9 20.19 9.04 16.29
C GLU A 9 21.35 8.97 15.28
N PRO A 10 22.03 7.80 15.13
CA PRO A 10 23.15 7.69 14.22
C PRO A 10 22.68 7.92 12.78
N ASP A 11 23.45 8.73 12.04
CA ASP A 11 23.12 9.08 10.66
C ASP A 11 22.87 7.80 9.81
N PRO A 12 21.77 7.73 9.03
CA PRO A 12 21.44 6.54 8.24
C PRO A 12 22.51 6.12 7.23
N TRP A 13 23.33 7.06 6.75
CA TRP A 13 24.46 6.76 5.87
C TRP A 13 25.61 6.12 6.64
N ASP A 14 25.92 6.60 7.85
CA ASP A 14 26.94 5.99 8.73
C ASP A 14 26.56 4.55 9.09
N VAL A 15 25.30 4.31 9.44
CA VAL A 15 24.78 2.96 9.72
C VAL A 15 24.97 2.05 8.49
N ARG A 16 24.65 2.55 7.29
CA ARG A 16 24.78 1.77 6.05
C ARG A 16 26.24 1.44 5.76
N ILE A 17 27.15 2.39 5.86
CA ILE A 17 28.59 2.19 5.61
C ILE A 17 29.20 1.24 6.65
N ASN A 18 28.85 1.38 7.92
CA ASN A 18 29.31 0.47 8.98
C ASN A 18 28.90 -0.99 8.72
N ASN A 19 27.70 -1.21 8.17
CA ASN A 19 27.22 -2.55 7.81
C ASN A 19 27.92 -3.16 6.57
N THR A 20 28.67 -2.37 5.77
CA THR A 20 29.43 -2.89 4.60
C THR A 20 30.75 -3.56 4.97
N GLY A 21 31.21 -3.42 6.22
CA GLY A 21 32.53 -3.85 6.66
C GLY A 21 33.70 -3.06 6.04
N CYS A 22 33.43 -1.95 5.35
CA CYS A 22 34.42 -1.10 4.68
C CYS A 22 34.42 0.35 5.19
N ALA A 23 33.93 0.58 6.41
CA ALA A 23 33.80 1.91 6.99
C ALA A 23 35.14 2.63 7.08
N VAL A 24 36.21 1.91 7.46
CA VAL A 24 37.55 2.49 7.61
C VAL A 24 38.10 2.98 6.27
N GLU A 25 37.97 2.17 5.22
CA GLU A 25 38.40 2.53 3.87
C GLU A 25 37.57 3.68 3.29
N ASN A 26 36.27 3.73 3.63
CA ASN A 26 35.38 4.82 3.26
C ASN A 26 35.75 6.14 3.94
N SER A 27 36.04 6.12 5.25
CA SER A 27 36.51 7.30 5.98
C SER A 27 37.82 7.83 5.38
N ARG A 28 38.80 6.95 5.13
CA ARG A 28 40.09 7.35 4.53
C ARG A 28 39.95 7.99 3.15
N LEU A 29 39.03 7.48 2.32
CA LEU A 29 38.73 8.06 1.02
C LEU A 29 38.08 9.45 1.16
N THR A 30 37.16 9.59 2.12
CA THR A 30 36.47 10.85 2.39
C THR A 30 37.43 11.91 2.93
N ASP A 31 38.31 11.51 3.85
CA ASP A 31 39.35 12.38 4.43
C ASP A 31 40.30 12.89 3.35
N CYS A 32 40.79 12.00 2.47
CA CYS A 32 41.63 12.40 1.34
C CYS A 32 40.94 13.42 0.43
N PHE A 33 39.65 13.22 0.11
CA PHE A 33 38.91 14.18 -0.70
C PHE A 33 38.70 15.51 0.03
N TYR A 34 38.46 15.49 1.34
CA TYR A 34 38.28 16.70 2.13
C TYR A 34 39.55 17.56 2.14
N GLU A 35 40.72 16.93 2.29
CA GLU A 35 42.02 17.58 2.29
C GLU A 35 42.42 18.10 0.90
N THR A 36 42.27 17.24 -0.11
CA THR A 36 42.80 17.55 -1.46
C THR A 36 41.81 18.30 -2.35
N ARG A 37 40.51 18.20 -2.04
CA ARG A 37 39.37 18.67 -2.85
C ARG A 37 39.40 18.13 -4.30
N ASP A 38 40.15 17.05 -4.56
CA ASP A 38 40.36 16.48 -5.89
C ASP A 38 40.51 14.95 -5.81
N TRP A 39 39.46 14.24 -6.24
CA TRP A 39 39.41 12.78 -6.24
C TRP A 39 40.52 12.11 -7.06
N ARG A 40 41.11 12.80 -8.05
CA ARG A 40 42.20 12.25 -8.86
C ARG A 40 43.45 11.99 -8.04
N LYS A 41 43.64 12.75 -6.95
CA LYS A 41 44.76 12.60 -6.02
C LYS A 41 44.56 11.47 -5.01
N CYS A 42 43.33 10.97 -4.86
CA CYS A 42 42.95 9.93 -3.90
C CYS A 42 42.85 8.54 -4.55
N THR A 43 43.65 8.28 -5.59
CA THR A 43 43.56 7.03 -6.36
C THR A 43 43.85 5.80 -5.49
N THR A 44 44.78 5.92 -4.54
CA THR A 44 45.17 4.83 -3.64
C THR A 44 44.04 4.46 -2.68
N GLU A 45 43.43 5.46 -2.05
CA GLU A 45 42.31 5.33 -1.11
C GLU A 45 41.09 4.76 -1.83
N MET A 46 40.86 5.22 -3.07
CA MET A 46 39.78 4.72 -3.92
C MET A 46 39.99 3.24 -4.25
N MET A 47 41.20 2.82 -4.61
CA MET A 47 41.53 1.41 -4.85
C MET A 47 41.37 0.56 -3.59
N ASN A 48 41.79 1.06 -2.43
CA ASN A 48 41.65 0.37 -1.16
C ASN A 48 40.18 0.14 -0.80
N PHE A 49 39.34 1.16 -0.97
CA PHE A 49 37.90 1.03 -0.78
C PHE A 49 37.28 0.02 -1.76
N GLN A 50 37.62 0.09 -3.05
CA GLN A 50 37.14 -0.88 -4.05
C GLN A 50 37.55 -2.32 -3.74
N ASN A 51 38.78 -2.53 -3.24
CA ASN A 51 39.27 -3.85 -2.85
C ASN A 51 38.54 -4.38 -1.61
N CYS A 52 38.31 -3.55 -0.60
CA CYS A 52 37.48 -3.90 0.55
C CYS A 52 36.06 -4.27 0.09
N TRP A 53 35.47 -3.45 -0.77
CA TRP A 53 34.11 -3.63 -1.29
C TRP A 53 33.93 -4.98 -1.98
N LYS A 54 34.87 -5.36 -2.85
CA LYS A 54 34.91 -6.67 -3.51
C LYS A 54 35.12 -7.82 -2.52
N LYS A 55 36.03 -7.66 -1.57
CA LYS A 55 36.36 -8.68 -0.56
C LYS A 55 35.17 -9.02 0.33
N ASN A 56 34.39 -8.02 0.74
CA ASN A 56 33.19 -8.21 1.55
C ASN A 56 31.97 -8.63 0.71
N ASN A 57 32.14 -8.87 -0.59
CA ASN A 57 31.08 -9.28 -1.51
C ASN A 57 29.87 -8.32 -1.48
N ASN A 58 30.12 -7.03 -1.25
CA ASN A 58 29.07 -5.99 -1.27
C ASN A 58 28.43 -5.88 -2.67
N ASP A 59 29.14 -6.31 -3.71
CA ASP A 59 28.61 -6.48 -5.05
C ASP A 59 27.52 -7.57 -5.13
N ALA A 60 27.52 -8.61 -4.29
CA ALA A 60 26.48 -9.65 -4.35
C ALA A 60 25.11 -9.15 -3.90
N VAL A 61 25.05 -8.13 -3.04
CA VAL A 61 23.82 -7.40 -2.72
C VAL A 61 23.27 -6.71 -3.99
N SER A 62 24.15 -6.28 -4.90
CA SER A 62 23.79 -5.73 -6.21
C SER A 62 23.58 -6.80 -7.31
N ARG A 63 24.15 -8.01 -7.19
CA ARG A 63 24.05 -9.08 -8.22
C ARG A 63 22.72 -9.83 -8.21
N ASN A 64 21.94 -9.75 -7.13
CA ASN A 64 20.63 -10.40 -7.02
C ASN A 64 19.45 -9.50 -7.39
N THR A 65 19.69 -8.29 -7.90
CA THR A 65 18.64 -7.46 -8.49
C THR A 65 18.66 -7.70 -10.01
N PRO A 66 17.65 -8.36 -10.58
CA PRO A 66 17.56 -8.49 -12.03
C PRO A 66 17.64 -7.10 -12.65
N THR A 67 18.55 -6.92 -13.61
CA THR A 67 18.75 -5.64 -14.32
C THR A 67 17.46 -5.14 -14.99
N HIS A 68 16.52 -6.04 -15.23
CA HIS A 68 15.17 -5.76 -15.66
C HIS A 68 14.21 -6.79 -15.03
N ILE A 69 13.25 -6.34 -14.21
CA ILE A 69 12.19 -7.19 -13.66
C ILE A 69 10.94 -6.98 -14.50
N ASP A 70 10.47 -8.04 -15.15
CA ASP A 70 9.13 -8.05 -15.73
C ASP A 70 8.09 -8.25 -14.62
N TRP A 71 7.54 -7.13 -14.16
CA TRP A 71 6.51 -7.13 -13.13
C TRP A 71 5.17 -7.71 -13.60
N THR A 72 4.97 -8.08 -14.86
CA THR A 72 3.75 -8.75 -15.31
C THR A 72 3.73 -10.25 -14.99
N THR A 73 4.89 -10.84 -14.70
CA THR A 73 5.03 -12.27 -14.38
C THR A 73 5.84 -12.57 -13.11
N SER A 74 6.67 -11.63 -12.66
CA SER A 74 7.60 -11.84 -11.53
C SER A 74 6.95 -11.80 -10.13
N TYR A 75 7.52 -12.56 -9.19
CA TYR A 75 7.26 -12.52 -7.74
C TYR A 75 8.48 -12.04 -6.94
N TYR A 76 9.40 -11.31 -7.59
CA TYR A 76 10.64 -10.84 -6.98
C TYR A 76 10.38 -10.02 -5.70
N GLY A 77 11.14 -10.30 -4.64
CA GLY A 77 11.02 -9.59 -3.36
C GLY A 77 9.90 -10.10 -2.45
N LEU A 78 9.12 -11.10 -2.88
CA LEU A 78 8.10 -11.72 -2.02
C LEU A 78 8.76 -12.38 -0.81
N ALA A 79 8.27 -12.02 0.38
CA ALA A 79 8.72 -12.59 1.66
C ALA A 79 10.24 -12.49 1.93
N THR A 80 10.95 -11.53 1.32
CA THR A 80 12.39 -11.36 1.53
C THR A 80 12.72 -10.64 2.84
N GLU A 81 11.92 -9.64 3.22
CA GLU A 81 12.11 -8.86 4.45
C GLU A 81 10.79 -8.22 4.91
N PRO A 82 10.57 -8.06 6.22
CA PRO A 82 9.46 -7.25 6.74
C PRO A 82 9.66 -5.76 6.46
N PHE A 83 8.59 -4.98 6.52
CA PHE A 83 8.70 -3.51 6.55
C PHE A 83 9.21 -3.01 7.90
N SER A 84 9.68 -1.77 7.96
CA SER A 84 10.09 -1.15 9.21
C SER A 84 8.93 -1.07 10.22
N LYS A 85 9.25 -0.85 11.50
CA LYS A 85 8.22 -0.77 12.55
C LYS A 85 7.30 0.43 12.35
N GLU A 86 7.83 1.54 11.85
CA GLU A 86 7.12 2.79 11.58
C GLU A 86 6.10 2.58 10.47
N VAL A 87 6.53 1.96 9.36
CA VAL A 87 5.65 1.59 8.24
C VAL A 87 4.59 0.61 8.69
N THR A 88 4.98 -0.43 9.43
CA THR A 88 4.04 -1.44 9.95
C THR A 88 2.98 -0.79 10.84
N ALA A 89 3.34 0.14 11.72
CA ALA A 89 2.40 0.85 12.59
C ALA A 89 1.34 1.64 11.80
N ILE A 90 1.71 2.24 10.66
CA ILE A 90 0.78 2.93 9.75
C ILE A 90 -0.17 1.92 9.08
N LEU A 91 0.38 0.85 8.52
CA LEU A 91 -0.39 -0.16 7.76
C LEU A 91 -1.39 -0.90 8.64
N THR A 92 -1.03 -1.22 9.89
CA THR A 92 -1.87 -1.98 10.83
C THR A 92 -2.71 -1.08 11.74
N ARG A 93 -2.75 0.23 11.50
CA ARG A 93 -3.58 1.17 12.28
C ARG A 93 -5.04 0.74 12.22
N THR A 94 -5.73 0.81 13.36
CA THR A 94 -7.15 0.48 13.41
C THR A 94 -7.98 1.51 12.67
N VAL A 95 -9.02 1.05 11.96
CA VAL A 95 -9.97 1.92 11.25
C VAL A 95 -10.88 2.63 12.25
N ASP A 96 -11.18 3.90 11.99
CA ASP A 96 -12.21 4.62 12.72
C ASP A 96 -13.60 4.17 12.18
N PRO A 97 -14.46 3.54 13.00
CA PRO A 97 -15.78 3.10 12.55
C PRO A 97 -16.64 4.24 12.00
N LYS A 98 -16.54 5.45 12.55
CA LYS A 98 -17.38 6.57 12.14
C LYS A 98 -16.86 7.23 10.87
N LEU A 99 -15.54 7.42 10.77
CA LEU A 99 -14.92 8.24 9.73
C LEU A 99 -14.42 7.46 8.51
N ASP A 100 -13.98 6.21 8.70
CA ASP A 100 -13.32 5.45 7.65
C ASP A 100 -14.21 4.36 7.03
N VAL A 101 -15.28 3.95 7.73
CA VAL A 101 -16.12 2.84 7.31
C VAL A 101 -17.46 3.33 6.79
N GLU A 102 -17.79 2.88 5.59
CA GLU A 102 -19.08 3.05 4.93
C GLU A 102 -19.86 1.74 4.89
N MET A 103 -21.15 1.82 4.60
CA MET A 103 -22.03 0.66 4.58
C MET A 103 -22.96 0.69 3.37
N LYS A 104 -23.14 -0.46 2.74
CA LYS A 104 -24.11 -0.67 1.67
C LYS A 104 -25.51 -1.00 2.24
N PRO A 105 -26.59 -0.79 1.46
CA PRO A 105 -27.95 -1.10 1.91
C PRO A 105 -28.20 -2.57 2.31
N ASP A 106 -27.38 -3.49 1.81
CA ASP A 106 -27.39 -4.92 2.15
C ASP A 106 -26.70 -5.24 3.50
N GLY A 107 -26.04 -4.26 4.13
CA GLY A 107 -25.34 -4.39 5.40
C GLY A 107 -23.85 -4.72 5.26
N ILE A 108 -23.32 -4.79 4.04
CA ILE A 108 -21.88 -4.97 3.82
C ILE A 108 -21.16 -3.66 4.15
N ILE A 109 -20.20 -3.74 5.09
CA ILE A 109 -19.32 -2.63 5.42
C ILE A 109 -18.08 -2.63 4.53
N TYR A 110 -17.56 -1.45 4.22
CA TYR A 110 -16.36 -1.28 3.42
C TYR A 110 -15.64 0.02 3.77
N MET A 111 -14.35 0.10 3.50
CA MET A 111 -13.61 1.36 3.57
C MET A 111 -13.45 1.92 2.14
N PRO A 112 -13.69 3.22 1.90
CA PRO A 112 -13.52 3.80 0.57
C PRO A 112 -12.09 3.70 0.04
N GLU A 113 -11.94 3.46 -1.27
CA GLU A 113 -10.66 3.25 -1.97
C GLU A 113 -9.64 4.38 -1.72
N VAL A 114 -10.11 5.61 -1.61
CA VAL A 114 -9.26 6.79 -1.33
C VAL A 114 -8.54 6.66 0.01
N ARG A 115 -9.13 5.97 1.00
CA ARG A 115 -8.53 5.76 2.32
C ARG A 115 -7.33 4.80 2.21
N TYR A 116 -7.47 3.71 1.46
CA TYR A 116 -6.35 2.80 1.19
C TYR A 116 -5.18 3.53 0.51
N ARG A 117 -5.45 4.35 -0.51
CA ARG A 117 -4.40 5.14 -1.19
C ARG A 117 -3.71 6.13 -0.25
N ARG A 118 -4.45 6.76 0.66
CA ARG A 118 -3.87 7.65 1.67
C ARG A 118 -2.94 6.89 2.61
N ILE A 119 -3.35 5.72 3.09
CA ILE A 119 -2.52 4.87 3.97
C ILE A 119 -1.26 4.41 3.23
N LEU A 120 -1.36 4.00 1.96
CA LEU A 120 -0.19 3.63 1.16
C LEU A 120 0.76 4.80 0.93
N ASN A 121 0.23 6.01 0.67
CA ASN A 121 1.06 7.21 0.53
C ASN A 121 1.71 7.64 1.85
N GLU A 122 1.01 7.50 2.96
CA GLU A 122 1.53 7.75 4.31
C GLU A 122 2.64 6.75 4.66
N ALA A 123 2.44 5.46 4.35
CA ALA A 123 3.37 4.38 4.66
C ALA A 123 4.60 4.33 3.75
N PHE A 124 4.42 4.54 2.44
CA PHE A 124 5.47 4.27 1.43
C PHE A 124 5.91 5.50 0.65
N GLY A 125 5.19 6.63 0.76
CA GLY A 125 5.39 7.82 -0.05
C GLY A 125 4.76 7.71 -1.46
N PRO A 126 4.30 8.83 -2.05
CA PRO A 126 3.90 8.86 -3.46
C PRO A 126 5.04 8.38 -4.37
N GLY A 127 4.74 7.44 -5.27
CA GLY A 127 5.74 6.79 -6.13
C GLY A 127 6.46 5.59 -5.50
N GLY A 128 6.29 5.34 -4.20
CA GLY A 128 6.86 4.18 -3.50
C GLY A 128 6.09 2.87 -3.70
N TRP A 129 4.91 2.93 -4.33
CA TRP A 129 4.05 1.77 -4.57
C TRP A 129 3.33 1.88 -5.92
N GLY A 130 2.89 0.74 -6.46
CA GLY A 130 2.14 0.70 -7.71
C GLY A 130 1.39 -0.62 -7.90
N LEU A 131 0.31 -0.56 -8.68
CA LEU A 131 -0.37 -1.74 -9.18
C LEU A 131 0.11 -2.06 -10.59
N VAL A 132 0.54 -3.29 -10.79
CA VAL A 132 0.93 -3.82 -12.09
C VAL A 132 -0.18 -4.71 -12.61
N PRO A 133 -0.74 -4.43 -13.79
CA PRO A 133 -1.72 -5.30 -14.39
C PRO A 133 -1.11 -6.67 -14.71
N ARG A 134 -1.86 -7.73 -14.39
CA ARG A 134 -1.53 -9.11 -14.69
C ARG A 134 -2.54 -9.66 -15.70
N GLY A 135 -2.03 -10.13 -16.83
CA GLY A 135 -2.85 -10.56 -17.97
C GLY A 135 -3.68 -9.44 -18.60
N ASP A 136 -4.50 -9.84 -19.57
CA ASP A 136 -5.41 -8.94 -20.27
C ASP A 136 -6.68 -8.68 -19.46
N THR A 137 -7.30 -7.53 -19.73
CA THR A 137 -8.61 -7.22 -19.18
C THR A 137 -9.65 -8.15 -19.80
N VAL A 138 -10.40 -8.87 -18.96
CA VAL A 138 -11.51 -9.71 -19.40
C VAL A 138 -12.81 -8.92 -19.26
N VAL A 139 -13.49 -8.69 -20.38
CA VAL A 139 -14.79 -8.03 -20.43
C VAL A 139 -15.87 -9.09 -20.67
N GLY A 140 -16.63 -9.40 -19.64
CA GLY A 140 -17.83 -10.24 -19.72
C GLY A 140 -19.07 -9.42 -20.12
N ASP A 141 -20.27 -10.02 -20.00
CA ASP A 141 -21.54 -9.37 -20.37
C ASP A 141 -21.81 -8.08 -19.57
N LYS A 142 -21.58 -8.12 -18.25
CA LYS A 142 -21.85 -7.00 -17.32
C LYS A 142 -20.76 -6.80 -16.26
N ILE A 143 -19.58 -7.35 -16.48
CA ILE A 143 -18.48 -7.33 -15.54
C ILE A 143 -17.14 -7.19 -16.27
N VAL A 144 -16.27 -6.35 -15.74
CA VAL A 144 -14.86 -6.27 -16.11
C VAL A 144 -14.06 -6.92 -14.99
N THR A 145 -13.13 -7.79 -15.35
CA THR A 145 -12.22 -8.39 -14.39
C THR A 145 -10.79 -8.44 -14.92
N ARG A 146 -9.81 -8.25 -14.03
CA ARG A 146 -8.39 -8.32 -14.35
C ARG A 146 -7.61 -8.56 -13.06
N GLU A 147 -6.54 -9.34 -13.15
CA GLU A 147 -5.62 -9.51 -12.03
C GLU A 147 -4.66 -8.32 -11.93
N TYR A 148 -4.31 -7.95 -10.70
CA TYR A 148 -3.28 -6.95 -10.43
C TYR A 148 -2.34 -7.43 -9.34
N ALA A 149 -1.07 -7.06 -9.46
CA ALA A 149 -0.07 -7.23 -8.41
C ALA A 149 0.28 -5.88 -7.79
N LEU A 150 0.33 -5.83 -6.46
CA LEU A 150 0.86 -4.70 -5.71
C LEU A 150 2.38 -4.84 -5.58
N VAL A 151 3.09 -3.81 -5.99
CA VAL A 151 4.54 -3.68 -5.84
C VAL A 151 4.81 -2.48 -4.95
N VAL A 152 5.70 -2.65 -3.96
CA VAL A 152 6.13 -1.59 -3.04
C VAL A 152 7.65 -1.61 -2.97
N HIS A 153 8.28 -0.45 -3.15
CA HIS A 153 9.74 -0.27 -3.12
C HIS A 153 10.51 -1.33 -3.93
N GLY A 154 10.00 -1.69 -5.10
CA GLY A 154 10.63 -2.69 -5.98
C GLY A 154 10.49 -4.14 -5.50
N ARG A 155 9.51 -4.46 -4.65
CA ARG A 155 9.19 -5.81 -4.20
C ARG A 155 7.73 -6.15 -4.47
N PHE A 156 7.49 -7.37 -4.95
CA PHE A 156 6.16 -7.94 -5.02
C PHE A 156 5.60 -8.11 -3.60
N ILE A 157 4.38 -7.61 -3.38
CA ILE A 157 3.70 -7.69 -2.09
C ILE A 157 2.57 -8.70 -2.12
N SER A 158 1.63 -8.52 -3.04
CA SER A 158 0.44 -9.35 -3.14
C SER A 158 -0.17 -9.27 -4.54
N GLN A 159 -1.03 -10.22 -4.87
CA GLN A 159 -1.86 -10.14 -6.06
C GLN A 159 -3.31 -10.42 -5.73
N ALA A 160 -4.22 -9.82 -6.50
CA ALA A 160 -5.63 -10.08 -6.37
C ALA A 160 -6.36 -9.86 -7.69
N GLN A 161 -7.43 -10.61 -7.88
CA GLN A 161 -8.39 -10.35 -8.95
C GLN A 161 -9.19 -9.08 -8.61
N GLY A 162 -9.19 -8.11 -9.50
CA GLY A 162 -10.12 -7.00 -9.49
C GLY A 162 -11.37 -7.33 -10.28
N GLU A 163 -12.49 -6.76 -9.86
CA GLU A 163 -13.73 -6.82 -10.63
C GLU A 163 -14.56 -5.56 -10.48
N ASN A 164 -15.31 -5.21 -11.52
CA ASN A 164 -16.33 -4.18 -11.43
C ASN A 164 -17.45 -4.40 -12.45
N ASN A 165 -18.70 -4.23 -12.00
CA ASN A 165 -19.86 -4.37 -12.87
C ASN A 165 -20.10 -3.12 -13.73
N PHE A 166 -20.72 -3.30 -14.88
CA PHE A 166 -21.21 -2.23 -15.75
C PHE A 166 -22.58 -2.61 -16.31
N PHE A 167 -23.37 -1.61 -16.71
CA PHE A 167 -24.74 -1.83 -17.23
C PHE A 167 -24.86 -1.57 -18.73
N SER A 168 -23.94 -0.81 -19.30
CA SER A 168 -23.90 -0.46 -20.71
C SER A 168 -22.45 -0.34 -21.19
N VAL A 169 -22.22 -0.60 -22.49
CA VAL A 169 -20.86 -0.71 -23.08
C VAL A 169 -20.06 0.59 -22.95
N ASP A 170 -20.72 1.75 -22.97
CA ASP A 170 -20.11 3.06 -22.75
C ASP A 170 -19.49 3.23 -21.36
N GLN A 171 -19.90 2.40 -20.38
CA GLN A 171 -19.37 2.43 -19.00
C GLN A 171 -18.11 1.58 -18.82
N ILE A 172 -17.69 0.81 -19.84
CA ILE A 172 -16.52 -0.08 -19.74
C ILE A 172 -15.25 0.65 -19.26
N PRO A 173 -14.87 1.84 -19.78
CA PRO A 173 -13.68 2.54 -19.28
C PRO A 173 -13.73 2.84 -17.79
N ARG A 174 -14.90 3.25 -17.28
CA ARG A 174 -15.12 3.47 -15.84
C ARG A 174 -15.04 2.15 -15.06
N ALA A 175 -15.56 1.06 -15.62
CA ALA A 175 -15.48 -0.24 -14.99
C ALA A 175 -14.06 -0.80 -14.95
N VAL A 176 -13.22 -0.51 -15.95
CA VAL A 176 -11.79 -0.86 -15.93
C VAL A 176 -11.07 -0.14 -14.78
N GLU A 177 -11.33 1.15 -14.57
CA GLU A 177 -10.77 1.89 -13.43
C GLU A 177 -11.30 1.36 -12.08
N GLY A 178 -12.60 1.06 -12.00
CA GLY A 178 -13.21 0.44 -10.81
C GLY A 178 -12.61 -0.93 -10.50
N CYS A 179 -12.36 -1.75 -11.52
CA CYS A 179 -11.71 -3.05 -11.40
C CYS A 179 -10.30 -2.91 -10.79
N LYS A 180 -9.53 -1.92 -11.23
CA LYS A 180 -8.19 -1.64 -10.69
C LYS A 180 -8.24 -1.23 -9.22
N SER A 181 -9.14 -0.32 -8.84
CA SER A 181 -9.25 0.10 -7.45
C SER A 181 -9.83 -0.98 -6.54
N ASN A 182 -10.70 -1.85 -7.06
CA ASN A 182 -11.17 -3.04 -6.35
C ASN A 182 -10.00 -3.97 -6.01
N ALA A 183 -9.13 -4.28 -6.99
CA ALA A 183 -7.94 -5.09 -6.75
C ALA A 183 -7.01 -4.47 -5.71
N LEU A 184 -6.83 -3.14 -5.73
CA LEU A 184 -6.00 -2.42 -4.75
C LEU A 184 -6.40 -2.75 -3.31
N MET A 185 -7.69 -2.64 -2.99
CA MET A 185 -8.19 -2.88 -1.63
C MET A 185 -7.94 -4.32 -1.19
N ARG A 186 -8.06 -5.28 -2.11
CA ARG A 186 -7.82 -6.70 -1.85
C ARG A 186 -6.35 -6.98 -1.60
N CYS A 187 -5.45 -6.44 -2.43
CA CYS A 187 -4.00 -6.51 -2.24
C CYS A 187 -3.56 -5.92 -0.89
N CYS A 188 -4.17 -4.80 -0.48
CA CYS A 188 -3.87 -4.13 0.79
C CYS A 188 -4.23 -4.96 2.03
N LYS A 189 -5.05 -6.02 1.89
CA LYS A 189 -5.36 -6.92 3.01
C LYS A 189 -4.12 -7.66 3.50
N ASP A 190 -3.22 -8.06 2.59
CA ASP A 190 -1.99 -8.77 2.93
C ASP A 190 -0.98 -7.85 3.64
N LEU A 191 -1.13 -6.53 3.50
CA LEU A 191 -0.40 -5.52 4.28
C LEU A 191 -0.99 -5.27 5.68
N GLY A 192 -2.14 -5.87 6.00
CA GLY A 192 -2.86 -5.67 7.27
C GLY A 192 -3.78 -4.45 7.28
N ILE A 193 -3.95 -3.74 6.16
CA ILE A 193 -4.80 -2.55 6.10
C ILE A 193 -6.28 -2.94 6.26
N ALA A 194 -6.95 -2.30 7.22
CA ALA A 194 -8.39 -2.43 7.47
C ALA A 194 -8.87 -3.88 7.71
N TRP A 195 -8.00 -4.75 8.24
CA TRP A 195 -8.30 -6.15 8.53
C TRP A 195 -9.60 -6.34 9.36
N GLN A 196 -9.94 -5.37 10.20
CA GLN A 196 -11.15 -5.33 11.02
C GLN A 196 -12.45 -5.46 10.22
N LEU A 197 -12.48 -5.02 8.96
CA LEU A 197 -13.68 -5.10 8.11
C LEU A 197 -14.08 -6.55 7.77
N TRP A 198 -13.19 -7.51 7.99
CA TRP A 198 -13.44 -8.94 7.82
C TRP A 198 -13.58 -9.69 9.15
N ASP A 199 -13.48 -9.00 10.29
CA ASP A 199 -13.71 -9.59 11.61
C ASP A 199 -15.22 -9.61 11.93
N PRO A 200 -15.84 -10.79 12.10
CA PRO A 200 -17.25 -10.88 12.46
C PRO A 200 -17.63 -10.13 13.74
N GLN A 201 -16.72 -9.99 14.71
CA GLN A 201 -16.98 -9.24 15.94
C GLN A 201 -17.05 -7.74 15.67
N PHE A 202 -16.10 -7.21 14.88
CA PHE A 202 -16.11 -5.82 14.46
C PHE A 202 -17.37 -5.50 13.64
N ILE A 203 -17.75 -6.36 12.68
CA ILE A 203 -18.96 -6.19 11.86
C ILE A 203 -20.21 -6.11 12.75
N ARG A 204 -20.37 -7.03 13.70
CA ARG A 204 -21.51 -7.02 14.64
C ARG A 204 -21.53 -5.76 15.50
N ARG A 205 -20.37 -5.36 16.03
CA ARG A 205 -20.25 -4.13 16.84
C ARG A 205 -20.54 -2.89 16.00
N TYR A 206 -20.09 -2.84 14.76
CA TYR A 206 -20.39 -1.75 13.83
C TYR A 206 -21.90 -1.64 13.61
N GLN A 207 -22.55 -2.77 13.30
CA GLN A 207 -23.98 -2.82 13.02
C GLN A 207 -24.84 -2.35 14.20
N THR A 208 -24.41 -2.59 15.44
CA THR A 208 -25.16 -2.14 16.63
C THR A 208 -24.85 -0.70 17.02
N THR A 209 -23.60 -0.25 16.84
CA THR A 209 -23.15 1.06 17.32
C THR A 209 -23.31 2.17 16.28
N GLN A 210 -22.96 1.92 15.02
CA GLN A 210 -22.88 2.92 13.94
C GLN A 210 -23.99 2.81 12.88
N ALA A 211 -24.71 1.70 12.83
CA ALA A 211 -25.74 1.46 11.82
C ALA A 211 -27.12 1.16 12.43
N GLU A 212 -28.14 1.23 11.59
CA GLU A 212 -29.50 0.85 11.95
C GLU A 212 -30.23 0.25 10.74
N GLN A 213 -31.27 -0.55 11.02
CA GLN A 213 -32.16 -1.09 10.00
C GLN A 213 -33.42 -0.24 9.90
N VAL A 214 -33.77 0.17 8.69
CA VAL A 214 -34.93 1.03 8.44
C VAL A 214 -35.85 0.39 7.40
N TRP A 215 -37.16 0.48 7.65
CA TRP A 215 -38.17 0.11 6.67
C TRP A 215 -38.30 1.18 5.59
N VAL A 216 -38.19 0.74 4.34
CA VAL A 216 -38.20 1.61 3.18
C VAL A 216 -39.12 1.10 2.08
N GLU A 217 -39.54 2.01 1.22
CA GLU A 217 -40.33 1.72 0.02
C GLU A 217 -39.56 2.21 -1.21
N HIS A 218 -39.44 1.35 -2.21
CA HIS A 218 -38.83 1.73 -3.49
C HIS A 218 -39.74 2.68 -4.26
N VAL A 219 -39.19 3.82 -4.72
CA VAL A 219 -39.97 4.93 -5.31
C VAL A 219 -40.75 4.50 -6.56
N VAL A 220 -40.14 3.70 -7.43
CA VAL A 220 -40.75 3.21 -8.69
C VAL A 220 -41.72 2.04 -8.48
N ASN A 221 -41.24 0.89 -8.00
CA ASN A 221 -42.03 -0.34 -7.96
C ASN A 221 -42.85 -0.54 -6.67
N LYS A 222 -42.80 0.42 -5.72
CA LYS A 222 -43.53 0.41 -4.44
C LYS A 222 -43.25 -0.80 -3.53
N LYS A 223 -42.20 -1.59 -3.80
CA LYS A 223 -41.81 -2.71 -2.95
C LYS A 223 -41.27 -2.20 -1.63
N LYS A 224 -41.76 -2.78 -0.52
CA LYS A 224 -41.25 -2.52 0.82
C LYS A 224 -40.11 -3.48 1.13
N ALA A 225 -39.05 -2.96 1.74
CA ALA A 225 -37.90 -3.72 2.18
C ALA A 225 -37.33 -3.15 3.48
N ARG A 226 -36.49 -3.92 4.16
CA ARG A 226 -35.68 -3.43 5.27
C ARG A 226 -34.23 -3.35 4.80
N ILE A 227 -33.63 -2.18 4.91
CA ILE A 227 -32.25 -1.92 4.51
C ILE A 227 -31.42 -1.46 5.70
N TRP A 228 -30.10 -1.59 5.58
CA TRP A 228 -29.15 -1.02 6.52
C TRP A 228 -28.74 0.40 6.10
N ILE A 229 -28.67 1.33 7.05
CA ILE A 229 -28.10 2.67 6.87
C ILE A 229 -27.17 3.03 8.03
N LYS A 230 -26.18 3.91 7.79
CA LYS A 230 -25.42 4.51 8.91
C LYS A 230 -26.36 5.42 9.70
N LYS A 231 -26.21 5.41 11.02
CA LYS A 231 -27.05 6.21 11.91
C LYS A 231 -26.90 7.69 11.58
N GLY A 232 -28.02 8.35 11.33
CA GLY A 232 -28.08 9.76 10.97
C GLY A 232 -28.01 10.05 9.48
N ASP A 233 -27.67 9.07 8.64
CA ASP A 233 -27.64 9.25 7.19
C ASP A 233 -29.07 9.24 6.60
N PRO A 234 -29.31 9.97 5.50
CA PRO A 234 -30.57 9.89 4.78
C PRO A 234 -30.73 8.52 4.11
N VAL A 235 -31.99 8.13 3.86
CA VAL A 235 -32.26 6.92 3.08
C VAL A 235 -31.78 7.13 1.64
N PRO A 236 -30.96 6.23 1.08
CA PRO A 236 -30.44 6.38 -0.27
C PRO A 236 -31.52 6.15 -1.33
N TYR A 237 -31.44 6.89 -2.45
CA TYR A 237 -32.21 6.58 -3.65
C TYR A 237 -31.89 5.15 -4.14
N PRO A 238 -32.86 4.37 -4.67
CA PRO A 238 -34.25 4.72 -5.03
C PRO A 238 -35.27 4.50 -3.90
N TYR A 239 -34.87 4.56 -2.64
CA TYR A 239 -35.75 4.29 -1.50
C TYR A 239 -36.23 5.56 -0.81
N LYS A 240 -37.39 5.50 -0.15
CA LYS A 240 -37.89 6.50 0.81
C LYS A 240 -38.29 5.82 2.11
N LYS A 241 -38.22 6.53 3.25
CA LYS A 241 -38.71 6.00 4.54
C LYS A 241 -40.19 5.65 4.43
N THR A 242 -40.55 4.46 4.87
CA THR A 242 -41.94 4.08 5.11
C THR A 242 -42.29 4.51 6.52
N ALA A 243 -43.39 5.26 6.70
CA ALA A 243 -43.93 5.60 8.00
C ALA A 243 -44.42 4.34 8.75
#